data_AF-A0A0G0Y6P0-F1
#
_entry.id   AF-A0A0G0Y6P0-F1
#
_cell.length_a   1.000
_cell.length_b   1.000
_cell.length_c   1.000
_cell.angle_alpha   90.00
_cell.angle_beta   90.00
_cell.angle_gamma   90.00
#
_symmetry.space_group_name_H-M   'P 1'
#
loop_
_entity.id
_entity.type
_entity.pdbx_description
1 polymer ?
#
loop_
_entity_poly.entity_id
_entity_poly.type
_entity_poly.pdbx_seq_one_letter_code
_entity_poly.pdbx_strand_id
1 'polypeptide(L)'
;MNNITPIILQNSFLDQLSSHGLNGSTQKNYKSDITNFFVFLKESNLLSDSPNQSDIINQENVVTYKEWLLKSSPVPTVNRRLSTIRKFISFSYTSNFIPQDFSNQVFNISISPKVELSETEKLLKKYADYLSDHQISSNSIKNYLSDTKLYLTGNNTVNKSPATLKRYQSSIKKFKDWQNNVIDSAAFPKLLNMDTQTSIADQISIPPILPRTVFEEIYTAAPKNHRHQDVLVWILLIVSIFIVCVLSFIVIRSLNKNIPLIDPSPSIPTISVP
;
A
#
# COMPACT_ATOMS: atom_id res chain seq x y z
N MET A 1 -6.88 31.80 19.65
CA MET A 1 -6.69 30.57 18.87
C MET A 1 -8.06 30.04 18.53
N ASN A 2 -8.34 29.72 17.27
CA ASN A 2 -9.67 29.25 16.84
C ASN A 2 -9.90 27.83 17.37
N ASN A 3 -11.09 27.54 17.89
CA ASN A 3 -11.47 26.20 18.32
C ASN A 3 -11.51 25.25 17.11
N ILE A 4 -10.40 24.55 16.85
CA ILE A 4 -10.31 23.58 15.76
C ILE A 4 -10.85 22.25 16.27
N THR A 5 -11.96 21.81 15.68
CA THR A 5 -12.55 20.52 15.99
C THR A 5 -11.70 19.38 15.42
N PRO A 6 -11.78 18.15 15.98
CA PRO A 6 -11.10 16.97 15.42
C PRO A 6 -11.33 16.76 13.92
N ILE A 7 -12.53 17.13 13.43
CA ILE A 7 -12.92 17.02 12.02
C ILE A 7 -12.12 18.01 11.15
N ILE A 8 -11.99 19.27 11.58
CA ILE A 8 -11.23 20.28 10.85
C ILE A 8 -9.75 19.88 10.78
N LEU A 9 -9.20 19.41 11.90
CA LEU A 9 -7.81 18.96 11.96
C LEU A 9 -7.57 17.74 11.06
N GLN A 10 -8.48 16.76 11.08
CA GLN A 10 -8.43 15.60 10.20
C GLN A 10 -8.48 16.01 8.73
N ASN A 11 -9.41 16.89 8.34
CA ASN A 11 -9.55 17.33 6.96
C ASN A 11 -8.30 18.08 6.48
N SER A 12 -7.76 18.97 7.32
CA SER A 12 -6.53 19.71 7.00
C SER A 12 -5.34 18.77 6.74
N PHE A 13 -5.23 17.68 7.51
CA PHE A 13 -4.23 16.65 7.27
C PHE A 13 -4.45 15.93 5.93
N LEU A 14 -5.69 15.55 5.62
CA LEU A 14 -6.02 14.85 4.37
C LEU A 14 -5.78 15.73 3.13
N ASP A 15 -6.04 17.03 3.23
CA ASP A 15 -5.75 18.01 2.18
C ASP A 15 -4.24 18.12 1.94
N GLN A 16 -3.44 18.16 3.02
CA GLN A 16 -1.97 18.12 2.90
C GLN A 16 -1.48 16.83 2.25
N LEU A 17 -2.04 15.67 2.61
CA LEU A 17 -1.67 14.41 1.96
C LEU A 17 -2.02 14.41 0.46
N SER A 18 -3.14 15.04 0.10
CA SER A 18 -3.58 15.17 -1.29
C SER A 18 -2.64 16.04 -2.11
N SER A 19 -2.15 17.15 -1.55
CA SER A 19 -1.18 18.03 -2.23
C SER A 19 0.16 17.35 -2.50
N HIS A 20 0.51 16.31 -1.76
CA HIS A 20 1.70 15.48 -1.98
C HIS A 20 1.48 14.32 -2.97
N GLY A 21 0.32 14.26 -3.65
CA GLY A 21 0.05 13.26 -4.69
C GLY A 21 -0.17 11.83 -4.17
N LEU A 22 -0.53 11.66 -2.89
CA LEU A 22 -0.83 10.34 -2.35
C LEU A 22 -2.09 9.75 -2.99
N ASN A 23 -2.05 8.46 -3.32
CA ASN A 23 -3.19 7.78 -3.93
C ASN A 23 -4.42 7.72 -2.99
N GLY A 24 -5.62 7.68 -3.58
CA GLY A 24 -6.88 7.70 -2.84
C GLY A 24 -7.06 6.54 -1.86
N SER A 25 -6.51 5.35 -2.14
CA SER A 25 -6.53 4.22 -1.20
C SER A 25 -5.72 4.50 0.08
N THR A 26 -4.56 5.15 -0.05
CA THR A 26 -3.69 5.49 1.08
C THR A 26 -4.33 6.58 1.93
N GLN A 27 -4.95 7.58 1.29
CA GLN A 27 -5.70 8.62 2.01
C GLN A 27 -6.87 8.02 2.80
N LYS A 28 -7.64 7.09 2.22
CA LYS A 28 -8.71 6.37 2.93
C LYS A 28 -8.19 5.62 4.15
N ASN A 29 -7.05 4.95 4.03
CA ASN A 29 -6.40 4.26 5.15
C ASN A 29 -6.00 5.23 6.27
N TYR A 30 -5.37 6.37 5.91
CA TYR A 30 -5.03 7.42 6.87
C TYR A 30 -6.25 7.99 7.58
N LYS A 31 -7.31 8.30 6.82
CA LYS A 31 -8.59 8.78 7.37
C LYS A 31 -9.16 7.80 8.38
N SER A 32 -9.27 6.52 8.01
CA SER A 32 -9.81 5.47 8.89
C SER A 32 -9.04 5.35 10.20
N ASP A 33 -7.71 5.42 10.15
CA ASP A 33 -6.86 5.32 11.35
C ASP A 33 -7.02 6.51 12.28
N ILE A 34 -7.05 7.73 11.73
CA ILE A 34 -7.25 8.95 12.50
C ILE A 34 -8.65 8.99 13.11
N THR A 35 -9.67 8.59 12.35
CA THR A 35 -11.04 8.47 12.88
C THR A 35 -11.06 7.46 14.02
N ASN A 36 -10.39 6.32 13.89
CA ASN A 36 -10.33 5.33 14.96
C ASN A 36 -9.66 5.89 16.23
N PHE A 37 -8.60 6.69 16.08
CA PHE A 37 -7.96 7.36 17.21
C PHE A 37 -8.90 8.34 17.92
N PHE A 38 -9.59 9.21 17.19
CA PHE A 38 -10.55 10.14 17.80
C PHE A 38 -11.77 9.44 18.42
N VAL A 39 -12.24 8.35 17.82
CA VAL A 39 -13.28 7.49 18.43
C VAL A 39 -12.78 6.93 19.76
N PHE A 40 -11.57 6.39 19.81
CA PHE A 40 -10.97 5.91 21.05
C PHE A 40 -10.88 7.00 22.13
N LEU A 41 -10.43 8.20 21.77
CA LEU A 41 -10.35 9.32 22.72
C LEU A 41 -11.73 9.70 23.27
N LYS A 42 -12.73 9.72 22.39
CA LYS A 42 -14.13 9.98 22.78
C LYS A 42 -14.66 8.90 23.72
N GLU A 43 -14.49 7.63 23.38
CA GLU A 43 -14.97 6.49 24.17
C GLU A 43 -14.24 6.36 25.52
N SER A 44 -13.00 6.83 25.60
CA SER A 44 -12.20 6.81 26.83
C SER A 44 -12.36 8.08 27.68
N ASN A 45 -13.26 9.00 27.31
CA ASN A 45 -13.41 10.33 27.92
C ASN A 45 -12.10 11.15 27.99
N LEU A 46 -11.18 10.92 27.04
CA LEU A 46 -9.92 11.64 26.88
C LEU A 46 -10.04 12.80 25.88
N LEU A 47 -11.17 12.89 25.19
CA LEU A 47 -11.51 14.03 24.36
C LEU A 47 -12.00 15.16 25.28
N SER A 48 -11.10 16.09 25.61
CA SER A 48 -11.45 17.27 26.39
C SER A 48 -12.29 18.24 25.54
N ASP A 49 -13.23 18.94 26.17
CA ASP A 49 -13.90 20.13 25.58
C ASP A 49 -12.94 21.32 25.46
N SER A 50 -11.67 21.15 25.86
CA SER A 50 -10.63 22.15 25.73
C SER A 50 -10.49 22.60 24.27
N PRO A 51 -10.40 23.92 24.04
CA PRO A 51 -10.10 24.46 22.72
C PRO A 51 -8.67 24.16 22.27
N ASN A 52 -7.81 23.71 23.19
CA ASN A 52 -6.39 23.49 22.95
C ASN A 52 -6.12 22.05 22.48
N GLN A 53 -5.66 21.92 21.24
CA GLN A 53 -5.38 20.61 20.63
C GLN A 53 -4.23 19.88 21.34
N SER A 54 -3.35 20.56 22.08
CA SER A 54 -2.32 19.90 22.89
C SER A 54 -2.90 19.03 24.00
N ASP A 55 -4.11 19.33 24.46
CA ASP A 55 -4.78 18.55 25.51
C ASP A 55 -5.34 17.23 24.96
N ILE A 56 -5.58 17.18 23.65
CA ILE A 56 -6.12 16.02 22.93
C ILE A 56 -4.98 15.18 22.33
N ILE A 57 -4.03 15.83 21.64
CA ILE A 57 -2.90 15.20 20.95
C ILE A 57 -1.64 15.40 21.80
N ASN A 58 -1.51 14.55 22.82
CA ASN A 58 -0.33 14.48 23.67
C ASN A 58 0.21 13.04 23.73
N GLN A 59 1.38 12.92 24.34
CA GLN A 59 2.09 11.65 24.46
C GLN A 59 1.31 10.62 25.29
N GLU A 60 0.69 11.04 26.39
CA GLU A 60 -0.07 10.16 27.28
C GLU A 60 -1.24 9.49 26.54
N ASN A 61 -2.05 10.27 25.85
CA ASN A 61 -3.18 9.78 25.06
C ASN A 61 -2.74 8.79 23.96
N VAL A 62 -1.58 9.01 23.33
CA VAL A 62 -1.03 8.11 22.31
C VAL A 62 -0.50 6.81 22.92
N VAL A 63 0.09 6.85 24.12
CA VAL A 63 0.51 5.66 24.86
C VAL A 63 -0.72 4.82 25.24
N THR A 64 -1.76 5.43 25.82
CA THR A 64 -3.01 4.73 26.17
C THR A 64 -3.69 4.15 24.94
N TYR A 65 -3.69 4.88 23.81
CA TYR A 65 -4.21 4.35 22.54
C TYR A 65 -3.42 3.14 22.05
N LYS A 66 -2.09 3.16 22.14
CA LYS A 66 -1.23 2.02 21.78
C LYS A 66 -1.55 0.78 22.62
N GLU A 67 -1.75 0.94 23.92
CA GLU A 67 -2.13 -0.16 24.82
C GLU A 67 -3.50 -0.72 24.49
N TRP A 68 -4.47 0.15 24.17
CA TRP A 68 -5.80 -0.26 23.71
C TRP A 68 -5.75 -1.03 22.37
N LEU A 69 -4.92 -0.58 21.43
CA LEU A 69 -4.69 -1.26 20.15
C LEU A 69 -4.10 -2.66 20.33
N LEU A 70 -3.15 -2.80 21.25
CA LEU A 70 -2.52 -4.09 21.57
C LEU A 70 -3.50 -5.15 22.07
N LYS A 71 -4.57 -4.74 22.76
CA LYS A 71 -5.61 -5.63 23.28
C LYS A 71 -6.64 -6.02 22.23
N SER A 72 -6.84 -5.19 21.20
CA SER A 72 -7.99 -5.26 20.30
C SER A 72 -7.65 -5.53 18.84
N SER A 73 -6.37 -5.43 18.44
CA SER A 73 -5.97 -5.43 17.03
C SER A 73 -4.73 -6.29 16.76
N PRO A 74 -4.64 -6.97 15.60
CA PRO A 74 -3.42 -7.65 15.18
C PRO A 74 -2.24 -6.68 15.03
N VAL A 75 -1.01 -7.13 15.35
CA VAL A 75 0.20 -6.28 15.33
C VAL A 75 0.42 -5.52 14.02
N PRO A 76 0.21 -6.10 12.81
CA PRO A 76 0.32 -5.34 11.57
C PRO A 76 -0.62 -4.12 11.52
N THR A 77 -1.85 -4.27 12.03
CA THR A 77 -2.84 -3.18 12.13
C THR A 77 -2.39 -2.13 13.15
N VAL A 78 -1.84 -2.56 14.30
CA VAL A 78 -1.29 -1.65 15.31
C VAL A 78 -0.17 -0.81 14.71
N ASN A 79 0.81 -1.44 14.06
CA ASN A 79 1.94 -0.74 13.43
C ASN A 79 1.51 0.21 12.31
N ARG A 80 0.49 -0.17 11.52
CA ARG A 80 -0.10 0.71 10.51
C ARG A 80 -0.71 1.95 11.16
N ARG A 81 -1.55 1.78 12.18
CA ARG A 81 -2.19 2.90 12.91
C ARG A 81 -1.16 3.80 13.60
N LEU A 82 -0.17 3.23 14.30
CA LEU A 82 0.91 4.01 14.92
C LEU A 82 1.75 4.80 13.90
N SER A 83 1.97 4.23 12.70
CA SER A 83 2.62 4.95 11.60
C SER A 83 1.79 6.14 11.10
N THR A 84 0.46 5.98 11.03
CA THR A 84 -0.46 7.08 10.74
C THR A 84 -0.38 8.16 11.81
N ILE A 85 -0.45 7.79 13.09
CA ILE A 85 -0.38 8.72 14.22
C ILE A 85 0.93 9.51 14.22
N ARG A 86 2.08 8.89 13.89
CA ARG A 86 3.35 9.61 13.72
C ARG A 86 3.27 10.73 12.70
N LYS A 87 2.77 10.43 11.50
CA LYS A 87 2.61 11.42 10.44
C LYS A 87 1.65 12.52 10.84
N PHE A 88 0.57 12.16 11.52
CA PHE A 88 -0.43 13.10 12.00
C PHE A 88 0.14 14.04 13.07
N ILE A 89 0.91 13.55 14.05
CA ILE A 89 1.61 14.37 15.06
C ILE A 89 2.59 15.33 14.40
N SER A 90 3.41 14.85 13.46
CA SER A 90 4.37 15.69 12.74
C SER A 90 3.66 16.79 11.94
N PHE A 91 2.54 16.47 11.28
CA PHE A 91 1.67 17.48 10.66
C PHE A 91 1.12 18.48 11.69
N SER A 92 0.60 17.98 12.81
CA SER A 92 0.03 18.84 13.85
C SER A 92 1.06 19.81 14.40
N TYR A 93 2.31 19.38 14.57
CA TYR A 93 3.40 20.23 15.01
C TYR A 93 3.78 21.26 13.93
N THR A 94 4.05 20.82 12.70
CA THR A 94 4.46 21.71 11.59
C THR A 94 3.38 22.74 11.22
N SER A 95 2.12 22.44 11.51
CA SER A 95 0.98 23.35 11.32
C SER A 95 0.64 24.18 12.57
N ASN A 96 1.48 24.13 13.61
CA ASN A 96 1.30 24.84 14.90
C ASN A 96 0.00 24.50 15.65
N PHE A 97 -0.56 23.30 15.45
CA PHE A 97 -1.69 22.80 16.24
C PHE A 97 -1.26 22.24 17.60
N ILE A 98 -0.01 21.77 17.72
CA ILE A 98 0.57 21.34 18.99
C ILE A 98 1.94 22.01 19.19
N PRO A 99 2.36 22.26 20.44
CA PRO A 99 3.58 23.03 20.73
C PRO A 99 4.87 22.21 20.55
N GLN A 100 4.81 20.88 20.57
CA GLN A 100 5.98 20.00 20.54
C GLN A 100 5.75 18.80 19.63
N ASP A 101 6.75 18.48 18.82
CA ASP A 101 6.80 17.21 18.07
C ASP A 101 7.27 16.06 18.98
N PHE A 102 6.42 15.06 19.14
CA PHE A 102 6.77 13.79 19.80
C PHE A 102 6.54 12.59 18.89
N SER A 103 6.44 12.79 17.57
CA SER A 103 6.25 11.72 16.58
C SER A 103 7.36 10.67 16.63
N ASN A 104 8.60 11.08 16.91
CA ASN A 104 9.74 10.17 17.05
C ASN A 104 9.66 9.25 18.27
N GLN A 105 8.75 9.51 19.21
CA GLN A 105 8.54 8.70 20.42
C GLN A 105 7.48 7.60 20.21
N VAL A 106 6.79 7.61 19.06
CA VAL A 106 5.73 6.64 18.74
C VAL A 106 6.33 5.48 17.95
N PHE A 107 6.87 4.51 18.68
CA PHE A 107 7.53 3.36 18.06
C PHE A 107 6.54 2.27 17.61
N ASN A 108 6.85 1.67 16.45
CA ASN A 108 6.22 0.42 16.05
C ASN A 108 6.52 -0.67 17.08
N ILE A 109 5.58 -1.59 17.21
CA ILE A 109 5.70 -2.78 18.02
C ILE A 109 6.53 -3.77 17.21
N SER A 110 7.76 -3.98 17.65
CA SER A 110 8.55 -5.11 17.20
C SER A 110 7.87 -6.37 17.72
N ILE A 111 7.49 -7.27 16.81
CA ILE A 111 7.02 -8.62 17.16
C ILE A 111 8.17 -9.45 17.78
N SER A 112 9.38 -8.91 17.88
CA SER A 112 10.48 -9.57 18.56
C SER A 112 10.48 -9.27 20.06
N PRO A 113 10.12 -10.24 20.92
CA PRO A 113 11.11 -10.66 21.89
C PRO A 113 12.38 -11.07 21.12
N LYS A 114 13.52 -11.05 21.79
CA LYS A 114 14.75 -11.69 21.33
C LYS A 114 14.54 -13.22 21.31
N VAL A 115 13.52 -13.69 20.59
CA VAL A 115 13.24 -15.09 20.33
C VAL A 115 14.30 -15.46 19.32
N GLU A 116 15.18 -16.35 19.74
CA GLU A 116 16.02 -17.08 18.81
C GLU A 116 15.16 -17.48 17.61
N LEU A 117 15.55 -17.07 16.40
CA LEU A 117 14.76 -17.34 15.19
C LEU A 117 14.35 -18.81 15.24
N SER A 118 13.05 -19.08 15.10
CA SER A 118 12.61 -20.47 15.05
C SER A 118 13.36 -21.19 13.91
N GLU A 119 13.59 -22.49 14.03
CA GLU A 119 14.27 -23.25 12.97
C GLU A 119 13.57 -23.06 11.60
N THR A 120 12.25 -22.91 11.61
CA THR A 120 11.45 -22.53 10.43
C THR A 120 11.85 -21.17 9.85
N GLU A 121 12.07 -20.15 10.67
CA GLU A 121 12.50 -18.83 10.20
C GLU A 121 13.94 -18.82 9.73
N LYS A 122 14.84 -19.55 10.40
CA LYS A 122 16.22 -19.76 9.94
C LYS A 122 16.23 -20.43 8.55
N LEU A 123 15.38 -21.44 8.34
CA LEU A 123 15.23 -22.14 7.07
C LEU A 123 14.63 -21.25 5.98
N LEU A 124 13.55 -20.52 6.28
CA LEU A 124 12.92 -19.58 5.35
C LEU A 124 13.89 -18.46 4.95
N LYS A 125 14.76 -18.02 5.85
CA LYS A 125 15.81 -17.05 5.54
C LYS A 125 16.80 -17.62 4.51
N LYS A 126 17.35 -18.81 4.75
CA LYS A 126 18.25 -19.49 3.79
C LYS A 126 17.58 -19.68 2.42
N TYR A 127 16.30 -20.01 2.40
CA TYR A 127 15.55 -20.13 1.15
C TYR A 127 15.35 -18.77 0.45
N ALA A 128 15.11 -17.70 1.21
CA ALA A 128 15.01 -16.35 0.67
C ALA A 128 16.32 -15.91 0.00
N ASP A 129 17.46 -16.18 0.66
CA ASP A 129 18.80 -15.88 0.14
C ASP A 129 19.03 -16.63 -1.18
N TYR A 130 18.75 -17.94 -1.22
CA TYR A 130 18.79 -18.74 -2.46
C TYR A 130 17.94 -18.15 -3.59
N LEU A 131 16.69 -17.75 -3.31
CA LEU A 131 15.82 -17.16 -4.33
C LEU A 131 16.37 -15.81 -4.83
N SER A 132 16.98 -15.02 -3.95
CA SER A 132 17.61 -13.75 -4.29
C SER A 132 18.80 -13.96 -5.24
N ASP A 133 19.67 -14.94 -4.95
CA ASP A 133 20.82 -15.28 -5.78
C ASP A 133 20.39 -15.75 -7.19
N HIS A 134 19.21 -16.34 -7.30
CA HIS A 134 18.60 -16.75 -8.57
C HIS A 134 17.77 -15.63 -9.23
N GLN A 135 17.97 -14.38 -8.82
CA GLN A 135 17.36 -13.18 -9.40
C GLN A 135 15.82 -13.23 -9.40
N ILE A 136 15.21 -13.94 -8.44
CA ILE A 136 13.76 -13.96 -8.29
C ILE A 136 13.29 -12.60 -7.77
N SER A 137 12.25 -12.03 -8.37
CA SER A 137 11.73 -10.72 -7.93
C SER A 137 11.32 -10.71 -6.46
N SER A 138 11.50 -9.59 -5.77
CA SER A 138 11.17 -9.44 -4.35
C SER A 138 9.71 -9.78 -4.02
N ASN A 139 8.78 -9.49 -4.94
CA ASN A 139 7.38 -9.84 -4.80
C ASN A 139 7.16 -11.37 -4.90
N SER A 140 7.84 -12.02 -5.85
CA SER A 140 7.81 -13.48 -5.99
C SER A 140 8.44 -14.17 -4.78
N ILE A 141 9.55 -13.66 -4.24
CA ILE A 141 10.18 -14.17 -3.01
C ILE A 141 9.18 -14.13 -1.85
N LYS A 142 8.51 -12.99 -1.60
CA LYS A 142 7.49 -12.88 -0.56
C LYS A 142 6.38 -13.93 -0.71
N ASN A 143 5.90 -14.14 -1.93
CA ASN A 143 4.88 -15.15 -2.22
C ASN A 143 5.38 -16.57 -1.93
N TYR A 144 6.61 -16.90 -2.39
CA TYR A 144 7.21 -18.21 -2.12
C TYR A 144 7.42 -18.47 -0.63
N LEU A 145 7.94 -17.49 0.12
CA LEU A 145 8.16 -17.63 1.56
C LEU A 145 6.84 -17.77 2.32
N SER A 146 5.80 -17.03 1.93
CA SER A 146 4.48 -17.17 2.54
C SER A 146 3.89 -18.56 2.32
N ASP A 147 3.90 -19.05 1.08
CA ASP A 147 3.38 -20.37 0.75
C ASP A 147 4.20 -21.48 1.44
N THR A 148 5.53 -21.35 1.48
CA THR A 148 6.43 -22.30 2.16
C THR A 148 6.22 -22.30 3.67
N LYS A 149 6.03 -21.13 4.29
CA LYS A 149 5.72 -21.04 5.73
C LYS A 149 4.42 -21.77 6.06
N LEU A 150 3.38 -21.62 5.24
CA LEU A 150 2.13 -22.35 5.42
C LEU A 150 2.34 -23.86 5.36
N TYR A 151 3.11 -24.32 4.37
CA TYR A 151 3.49 -25.73 4.24
C TYR A 151 4.22 -26.27 5.48
N LEU A 152 5.26 -25.57 5.94
CA LEU A 152 6.06 -25.98 7.11
C LEU A 152 5.26 -25.98 8.41
N THR A 153 4.27 -25.10 8.54
CA THR A 153 3.40 -25.04 9.73
C THR A 153 2.22 -25.99 9.68
N GLY A 154 2.01 -26.72 8.58
CA GLY A 154 0.85 -27.62 8.41
C GLY A 154 -0.49 -26.91 8.19
N ASN A 155 -0.51 -25.58 8.11
CA ASN A 155 -1.71 -24.76 7.91
C ASN A 155 -2.14 -24.72 6.43
N ASN A 156 -2.49 -25.88 5.89
CA ASN A 156 -3.06 -26.01 4.55
C ASN A 156 -4.52 -25.52 4.59
N THR A 157 -4.75 -24.23 4.37
CA THR A 157 -6.12 -23.68 4.32
C THR A 157 -6.92 -24.32 3.18
N VAL A 158 -8.08 -24.88 3.51
CA VAL A 158 -8.89 -25.77 2.66
C VAL A 158 -9.60 -25.04 1.51
N ASN A 159 -9.56 -23.70 1.44
CA ASN A 159 -10.34 -22.92 0.47
C ASN A 159 -9.47 -21.98 -0.37
N LYS A 160 -8.57 -22.52 -1.21
CA LYS A 160 -7.78 -21.73 -2.15
C LYS A 160 -8.44 -21.73 -3.53
N SER A 161 -8.47 -20.57 -4.20
CA SER A 161 -8.87 -20.51 -5.61
C SER A 161 -7.91 -21.35 -6.47
N PRO A 162 -8.34 -21.87 -7.65
CA PRO A 162 -7.48 -22.71 -8.50
C PRO A 162 -6.14 -22.04 -8.85
N ALA A 163 -6.14 -20.73 -9.11
CA ALA A 163 -4.92 -19.96 -9.37
C ALA A 163 -3.99 -19.92 -8.15
N THR A 164 -4.54 -19.74 -6.95
CA THR A 164 -3.77 -19.73 -5.70
C THR A 164 -3.21 -21.11 -5.40
N LEU A 165 -3.96 -22.17 -5.69
CA LEU A 165 -3.50 -23.55 -5.52
C LEU A 165 -2.33 -23.87 -6.45
N LYS A 166 -2.41 -23.49 -7.74
CA LYS A 166 -1.31 -23.69 -8.69
C LYS A 166 -0.05 -22.92 -8.28
N ARG A 167 -0.20 -21.67 -7.81
CA ARG A 167 0.92 -20.89 -7.27
C ARG A 167 1.53 -21.60 -6.07
N TYR A 168 0.70 -22.01 -5.11
CA TYR A 168 1.13 -22.74 -3.92
C TYR A 168 1.90 -24.01 -4.28
N GLN A 169 1.38 -24.85 -5.18
CA GLN A 169 2.07 -26.06 -5.65
C GLN A 169 3.43 -25.75 -6.28
N SER A 170 3.51 -24.70 -7.11
CA SER A 170 4.78 -24.24 -7.69
C SER A 170 5.77 -23.78 -6.62
N SER A 171 5.29 -23.07 -5.58
CA SER A 171 6.08 -22.65 -4.43
C SER A 171 6.67 -23.83 -3.68
N ILE A 172 5.85 -24.85 -3.38
CA ILE A 172 6.28 -26.04 -2.62
C ILE A 172 7.23 -26.90 -3.45
N LYS A 173 6.97 -27.06 -4.75
CA LYS A 173 7.89 -27.78 -5.64
C LYS A 173 9.27 -27.14 -5.62
N LYS A 174 9.36 -25.82 -5.86
CA LYS A 174 10.64 -25.11 -5.86
C LYS A 174 11.37 -25.17 -4.52
N PHE A 175 10.63 -25.12 -3.41
CA PHE A 175 11.20 -25.28 -2.08
C PHE A 175 11.79 -26.67 -1.86
N LYS A 176 11.07 -27.73 -2.24
CA LYS A 176 11.57 -29.12 -2.16
C LYS A 176 12.79 -29.34 -3.06
N ASP A 177 12.76 -28.83 -4.29
CA ASP A 177 13.89 -28.89 -5.21
C ASP A 177 15.13 -28.22 -4.60
N TRP A 178 14.97 -27.04 -4.00
CA TRP A 178 16.04 -26.36 -3.27
C TRP A 178 16.55 -27.18 -2.09
N GLN A 179 15.64 -27.71 -1.26
CA GLN A 179 15.98 -28.48 -0.08
C GLN A 179 16.82 -29.71 -0.43
N ASN A 180 16.47 -30.42 -1.51
CA ASN A 180 17.19 -31.59 -2.00
C ASN A 180 18.59 -31.26 -2.56
N ASN A 181 18.81 -30.03 -3.03
CA ASN A 181 20.09 -29.61 -3.62
C ASN A 181 21.06 -28.98 -2.62
N VAL A 182 20.57 -28.45 -1.50
CA VAL A 182 21.38 -27.65 -0.56
C VAL A 182 21.62 -28.35 0.77
N ILE A 183 20.75 -29.25 1.19
CA ILE A 183 20.83 -29.87 2.51
C ILE A 183 21.33 -31.30 2.35
N ASP A 184 22.58 -31.54 2.75
CA ASP A 184 23.09 -32.89 2.98
C ASP A 184 22.06 -33.62 3.87
N SER A 185 21.47 -34.71 3.36
CA SER A 185 20.22 -35.27 3.90
C SER A 185 20.29 -35.69 5.38
N ALA A 186 21.49 -35.70 5.97
CA ALA A 186 21.77 -36.03 7.36
C ALA A 186 21.69 -34.83 8.33
N ALA A 187 21.82 -33.58 7.86
CA ALA A 187 22.02 -32.41 8.74
C ALA A 187 20.73 -31.71 9.18
N PHE A 188 19.59 -32.03 8.57
CA PHE A 188 18.29 -31.61 9.07
C PHE A 188 17.57 -32.81 9.66
N PRO A 189 17.02 -32.71 10.88
CA PRO A 189 16.00 -33.65 11.30
C PRO A 189 14.97 -33.70 10.18
N LYS A 190 14.46 -34.89 9.83
CA LYS A 190 13.24 -35.07 9.04
C LYS A 190 12.10 -34.31 9.73
N LEU A 191 12.09 -32.99 9.61
CA LEU A 191 11.10 -32.08 10.14
C LEU A 191 9.91 -32.29 9.21
N LEU A 192 9.04 -33.16 9.70
CA LEU A 192 7.89 -33.78 9.06
C LEU A 192 8.25 -34.89 8.05
N ASN A 193 8.28 -36.13 8.55
CA ASN A 193 7.73 -37.27 7.81
C ASN A 193 6.27 -36.93 7.47
N MET A 194 6.07 -36.24 6.35
CA MET A 194 4.77 -35.82 5.81
C MET A 194 4.35 -36.72 4.65
N ASP A 195 4.82 -37.97 4.63
CA ASP A 195 4.45 -38.98 3.63
C ASP A 195 2.93 -39.27 3.63
N THR A 196 2.19 -38.79 4.63
CA THR A 196 0.71 -38.80 4.65
C THR A 196 0.04 -37.70 3.82
N GLN A 197 0.77 -36.71 3.26
CA GLN A 197 0.17 -35.61 2.50
C GLN A 197 0.26 -35.74 0.98
N THR A 198 1.07 -36.66 0.46
CA THR A 198 1.14 -36.93 -0.98
C THR A 198 -0.19 -37.46 -1.52
N SER A 199 -0.99 -38.17 -0.71
CA SER A 199 -2.32 -38.64 -1.14
C SER A 199 -3.34 -37.51 -1.32
N ILE A 200 -3.18 -36.36 -0.66
CA ILE A 200 -4.08 -35.20 -0.83
C ILE A 200 -3.78 -34.48 -2.15
N ALA A 201 -2.52 -34.41 -2.58
CA ALA A 201 -2.16 -33.84 -3.87
C ALA A 201 -2.67 -34.70 -5.04
N ASP A 202 -2.64 -36.03 -4.88
CA ASP A 202 -3.18 -36.97 -5.87
C ASP A 202 -4.72 -37.04 -5.84
N GLN A 203 -5.37 -36.77 -4.69
CA GLN A 203 -6.84 -36.68 -4.60
C GLN A 203 -7.43 -35.37 -5.15
N ILE A 204 -6.64 -34.30 -5.26
CA ILE A 204 -7.08 -32.99 -5.79
C ILE A 204 -6.85 -32.88 -7.32
N SER A 205 -6.22 -33.87 -7.97
CA SER A 205 -6.07 -33.89 -9.44
C SER A 205 -7.34 -34.24 -10.19
N ILE A 206 -8.45 -34.55 -9.50
CA ILE A 206 -9.77 -34.68 -10.13
C ILE A 206 -10.33 -33.26 -10.20
N PRO A 207 -10.31 -32.58 -11.37
CA PRO A 207 -11.03 -31.33 -11.49
C PRO A 207 -12.50 -31.61 -11.14
N PRO A 208 -13.19 -30.74 -10.38
CA PRO A 208 -14.62 -30.88 -10.23
C PRO A 208 -15.21 -30.91 -11.64
N ILE A 209 -15.79 -32.04 -12.02
CA ILE A 209 -16.55 -32.16 -13.27
C ILE A 209 -17.81 -31.34 -13.04
N LEU A 210 -17.70 -30.02 -13.22
CA LEU A 210 -18.86 -29.23 -13.55
C LEU A 210 -19.38 -29.81 -14.86
N PRO A 211 -20.67 -30.22 -14.91
CA PRO A 211 -21.29 -30.58 -16.18
C PRO A 211 -20.98 -29.47 -17.18
N ARG A 212 -20.54 -29.83 -18.39
CA ARG A 212 -20.11 -28.87 -19.42
C ARG A 212 -21.11 -27.72 -19.61
N THR A 213 -22.39 -28.00 -19.40
CA THR A 213 -23.50 -27.04 -19.41
C THR A 213 -23.36 -25.94 -18.35
N VAL A 214 -23.00 -26.27 -17.11
CA VAL A 214 -22.81 -25.30 -16.01
C VAL A 214 -21.53 -24.48 -16.21
N PHE A 215 -20.49 -25.09 -16.78
CA PHE A 215 -19.26 -24.36 -17.11
C PHE A 215 -19.49 -23.33 -18.22
N GLU A 216 -20.21 -23.71 -19.29
CA GLU A 216 -20.56 -22.78 -20.35
C GLU A 216 -21.51 -21.68 -19.85
N GLU A 217 -22.50 -21.97 -19.01
CA GLU A 217 -23.42 -20.96 -18.48
C GLU A 217 -22.73 -19.94 -17.57
N ILE A 218 -21.79 -20.37 -16.72
CA ILE A 218 -21.05 -19.45 -15.82
C ILE A 218 -19.97 -18.65 -16.56
N TYR A 219 -19.28 -19.24 -17.53
CA TYR A 219 -18.15 -18.58 -18.20
C TYR A 219 -18.51 -17.87 -19.50
N THR A 220 -19.62 -18.21 -20.17
CA THR A 220 -20.12 -17.43 -21.32
C THR A 220 -20.98 -16.24 -20.90
N ALA A 221 -21.56 -16.27 -19.68
CA ALA A 221 -22.25 -15.13 -19.08
C ALA A 221 -21.31 -14.12 -18.40
N ALA A 222 -20.01 -14.41 -18.28
CA ALA A 222 -19.03 -13.45 -17.79
C ALA A 222 -18.94 -12.27 -18.78
N PRO A 223 -19.19 -11.02 -18.36
CA PRO A 223 -19.18 -9.88 -19.26
C PRO A 223 -17.81 -9.80 -19.93
N LYS A 224 -17.79 -9.87 -21.26
CA LYS A 224 -16.59 -9.67 -22.06
C LYS A 224 -15.88 -8.41 -21.58
N ASN A 225 -14.72 -8.63 -20.97
CA ASN A 225 -13.67 -7.67 -20.64
C ASN A 225 -13.93 -6.24 -21.14
N HIS A 226 -14.25 -5.32 -20.22
CA HIS A 226 -14.33 -3.88 -20.48
C HIS A 226 -12.99 -3.24 -20.89
N ARG A 227 -11.90 -4.03 -20.93
CA ARG A 227 -10.57 -3.57 -21.36
C ARG A 227 -10.51 -2.97 -22.76
N HIS A 228 -11.42 -3.33 -23.68
CA HIS A 228 -11.44 -2.71 -25.02
C HIS A 228 -12.17 -1.36 -25.06
N GLN A 229 -13.10 -1.10 -24.13
CA GLN A 229 -13.77 0.20 -24.08
C GLN A 229 -12.82 1.29 -23.54
N ASP A 230 -11.94 0.95 -22.60
CA ASP A 230 -10.97 1.92 -22.06
C ASP A 230 -9.99 2.42 -23.13
N VAL A 231 -9.49 1.53 -24.01
CA VAL A 231 -8.51 1.92 -25.05
C VAL A 231 -9.11 2.92 -26.03
N LEU A 232 -10.37 2.72 -26.44
CA LEU A 232 -11.03 3.62 -27.39
C LEU A 232 -11.35 4.98 -26.76
N VAL A 233 -11.72 5.01 -25.47
CA VAL A 233 -11.88 6.25 -24.70
C VAL A 233 -10.57 7.01 -24.60
N TRP A 234 -9.45 6.34 -24.32
CA TRP A 234 -8.13 6.98 -24.28
C TRP A 234 -7.69 7.50 -25.65
N ILE A 235 -7.96 6.77 -26.74
CA ILE A 235 -7.68 7.24 -28.10
C ILE A 235 -8.50 8.50 -28.42
N LEU A 236 -9.80 8.50 -28.12
CA LEU A 236 -10.67 9.67 -28.33
C LEU A 236 -10.23 10.88 -27.50
N LEU A 237 -9.80 10.67 -26.27
CA LEU A 237 -9.26 11.72 -25.40
C LEU A 237 -7.97 12.34 -25.99
N ILE A 238 -7.04 11.50 -26.46
CA ILE A 238 -5.79 11.96 -27.08
C ILE A 238 -6.07 12.75 -28.37
N VAL A 239 -6.99 12.26 -29.21
CA VAL A 239 -7.39 12.95 -30.44
C VAL A 239 -8.04 14.30 -30.14
N SER A 240 -8.89 14.40 -29.11
CA SER A 240 -9.54 15.68 -28.77
C SER A 240 -8.52 16.71 -28.26
N ILE A 241 -7.56 16.29 -27.42
CA ILE A 241 -6.47 17.15 -26.94
C ILE A 241 -5.65 17.67 -28.13
N PHE A 242 -5.29 16.79 -29.06
CA PHE A 242 -4.53 17.17 -30.25
C PHE A 242 -5.27 18.21 -31.11
N ILE A 243 -6.58 18.01 -31.34
CA ILE A 243 -7.41 18.97 -32.09
C ILE A 243 -7.43 20.34 -31.39
N VAL A 244 -7.62 20.39 -30.07
CA VAL A 244 -7.60 21.64 -29.30
C VAL A 244 -6.26 22.36 -29.42
N CYS A 245 -5.13 21.63 -29.35
CA CYS A 245 -3.81 22.21 -29.53
C CYS A 245 -3.61 22.80 -30.94
N VAL A 246 -4.03 22.09 -31.98
CA VAL A 246 -3.91 22.57 -33.37
C VAL A 246 -4.77 23.80 -33.60
N LEU A 247 -6.02 23.81 -33.12
CA LEU A 247 -6.91 24.97 -33.23
C LEU A 247 -6.35 26.17 -32.47
N SER A 248 -5.84 25.96 -31.25
CA SER A 248 -5.20 27.02 -30.45
C SER A 248 -4.00 27.62 -31.20
N PHE A 249 -3.16 26.78 -31.83
CA PHE A 249 -2.03 27.23 -32.62
C PHE A 249 -2.46 28.06 -33.85
N ILE A 250 -3.52 27.64 -34.55
CA ILE A 250 -4.07 28.40 -35.69
C ILE A 250 -4.57 29.77 -35.24
N VAL A 251 -5.28 29.84 -34.12
CA VAL A 251 -5.78 31.11 -33.55
C VAL A 251 -4.62 32.02 -33.17
N ILE A 252 -3.61 31.53 -32.45
CA ILE A 252 -2.42 32.30 -32.07
C ILE A 252 -1.70 32.83 -33.31
N ARG A 253 -1.52 31.98 -34.34
CA ARG A 253 -0.88 32.39 -35.60
C ARG A 253 -1.69 33.44 -36.35
N SER A 254 -3.02 33.34 -36.33
CA SER A 254 -3.93 34.32 -36.93
C SER A 254 -3.83 35.68 -36.22
N LEU A 255 -3.81 35.67 -34.89
CA LEU A 255 -3.65 36.88 -34.07
C LEU A 255 -2.28 37.53 -34.30
N ASN A 256 -1.20 36.75 -34.36
CA ASN A 256 0.15 37.28 -34.59
C ASN A 256 0.35 37.90 -35.98
N LYS A 257 -0.38 37.45 -37.01
CA LYS A 257 -0.31 38.07 -38.35
C LYS A 257 -0.82 39.52 -38.36
N ASN A 258 -1.64 39.89 -37.39
CA ASN A 258 -2.26 41.22 -37.31
C ASN A 258 -1.55 42.15 -36.32
N ILE A 259 -0.41 41.75 -35.75
CA ILE A 259 0.41 42.64 -34.93
C ILE A 259 1.26 43.46 -35.92
N PRO A 260 0.96 44.75 -36.15
CA PRO A 260 1.83 45.60 -36.94
C PRO A 260 3.22 45.61 -36.28
N LEU A 261 4.26 45.44 -37.08
CA LEU A 261 5.64 45.65 -36.65
C LEU A 261 5.73 47.06 -36.06
N ILE A 262 5.76 47.16 -34.73
CA ILE A 262 6.10 48.39 -34.03
C ILE A 262 7.55 48.64 -34.38
N ASP A 263 7.79 49.62 -35.25
CA ASP A 263 9.13 50.04 -35.64
C ASP A 263 9.87 50.54 -34.38
N PRO A 264 10.89 49.84 -33.89
CA PRO A 264 11.60 50.24 -32.69
C PRO A 264 12.61 51.33 -33.06
N SER A 265 12.12 52.53 -33.37
CA SER A 265 12.97 53.71 -33.52
C SER A 265 12.51 54.80 -32.55
N PRO A 266 12.98 54.77 -31.28
CA PRO A 266 12.96 55.96 -30.46
C PRO A 266 13.97 56.94 -31.05
N SER A 267 13.48 58.00 -31.68
CA SER A 267 14.29 59.15 -32.06
C SER A 267 14.99 59.69 -30.81
N ILE A 268 16.31 59.50 -30.76
CA ILE A 268 17.16 60.07 -29.71
C ILE A 268 17.12 61.59 -29.90
N PRO A 269 16.64 62.37 -28.93
CA PRO A 269 16.68 63.83 -29.01
C PRO A 269 18.14 64.29 -29.00
N THR A 270 18.57 64.90 -30.10
CA THR A 270 19.85 65.62 -30.20
C THR A 270 19.85 66.79 -29.22
N ILE A 271 20.64 66.67 -28.15
CA ILE A 271 20.94 67.77 -27.22
C ILE A 271 21.96 68.68 -27.90
N SER A 272 21.55 69.89 -28.28
CA SER A 272 22.46 70.95 -28.71
C SER A 272 23.11 71.58 -27.48
N VAL A 273 24.43 71.49 -27.38
CA VAL A 273 25.23 72.15 -26.35
C VAL A 273 25.67 73.54 -26.87
N PRO A 274 25.51 74.62 -26.09
CA PRO A 274 26.00 75.97 -26.42
C PRO A 274 27.52 76.12 -26.26
#